data_AF-A0A3D4W946-F1
#
_entry.id   AF-A0A3D4W946-F1
#
_cell.length_a   1.000
_cell.length_b   1.000
_cell.length_c   1.000
_cell.angle_alpha   90.00
_cell.angle_beta   90.00
_cell.angle_gamma   90.00
#
_symmetry.space_group_name_H-M   'P 1'
#
loop_
_entity.id
_entity.type
_entity.pdbx_description
1 polymer ?
#
loop_
_entity_poly.entity_id
_entity_poly.type
_entity_poly.pdbx_seq_one_letter_code
_entity_poly.pdbx_strand_id
1 'polypeptide(L)'
;MLIPKLLQALSPDGTLVIVIQQTRKSSFVTPTRYNSLALLSGFAGEVSVDEMAALLGANGLCLCEMDEVRLNDSKTFLTFHCSKEKAHQ
;
A
#
# COMPACT_ATOMS: atom_id res chain seq x y z
N MET A 1 -5.56 -10.94 -9.60
CA MET A 1 -5.14 -10.02 -8.51
C MET A 1 -5.29 -10.68 -7.15
N LEU A 2 -4.41 -10.36 -6.20
CA LEU A 2 -4.37 -10.95 -4.85
C LEU A 2 -5.49 -10.41 -3.94
N ILE A 3 -5.76 -9.11 -3.97
CA ILE A 3 -6.75 -8.43 -3.11
C ILE A 3 -8.17 -9.04 -3.22
N PRO A 4 -8.74 -9.28 -4.42
CA PRO A 4 -10.06 -9.92 -4.54
C PRO A 4 -10.13 -11.31 -3.87
N LYS A 5 -9.05 -12.10 -3.93
CA LYS A 5 -9.01 -13.43 -3.32
C LYS A 5 -8.96 -13.35 -1.80
N LEU A 6 -8.19 -12.41 -1.25
CA LEU A 6 -8.16 -12.14 0.19
C LEU A 6 -9.53 -11.69 0.70
N LEU A 7 -10.23 -10.85 -0.08
CA LEU A 7 -11.58 -10.40 0.24
C LEU A 7 -12.61 -11.51 0.30
N GLN A 8 -12.52 -12.51 -0.59
CA GLN A 8 -13.38 -13.68 -0.55
C GLN A 8 -13.14 -14.54 0.70
N ALA A 9 -11.91 -14.58 1.20
CA ALA A 9 -11.54 -15.32 2.41
C ALA A 9 -11.91 -14.60 3.72
N LEU A 10 -12.01 -13.27 3.70
CA LEU A 10 -12.39 -12.47 4.86
C LEU A 10 -13.85 -12.73 5.27
N SER A 11 -14.10 -12.86 6.57
CA SER A 11 -15.46 -12.84 7.12
C SER A 11 -16.16 -11.50 6.82
N PRO A 12 -17.50 -11.41 6.92
CA PRO A 12 -18.23 -10.16 6.72
C PRO A 12 -17.72 -9.00 7.60
N ASP A 13 -17.39 -9.29 8.86
CA ASP A 13 -16.82 -8.33 9.82
C ASP A 13 -15.29 -8.37 9.88
N GLY A 14 -14.65 -9.05 8.93
CA GLY A 14 -13.20 -9.23 8.89
C GLY A 14 -12.47 -7.94 8.54
N THR A 15 -11.31 -7.74 9.15
CA THR A 15 -10.41 -6.62 8.86
C THR A 15 -9.27 -7.08 7.96
N LEU A 16 -8.99 -6.33 6.89
CA LEU A 16 -7.78 -6.46 6.10
C LEU A 16 -6.78 -5.40 6.56
N VAL A 17 -5.60 -5.84 7.00
CA VAL A 17 -4.49 -4.94 7.33
C VAL A 17 -3.41 -5.08 6.26
N ILE A 18 -3.04 -3.98 5.61
CA ILE A 18 -1.99 -3.93 4.60
C ILE A 18 -0.88 -3.03 5.10
N VAL A 19 0.35 -3.52 5.07
CA VAL A 19 1.54 -2.72 5.38
C VAL A 19 2.35 -2.53 4.11
N ILE A 20 2.62 -1.28 3.74
CA ILE A 20 3.52 -0.94 2.65
C ILE A 20 4.70 -0.13 3.17
N GLN A 21 5.84 -0.23 2.50
CA GLN A 21 6.95 0.70 2.71
C GLN A 21 6.92 1.76 1.62
N GLN A 22 6.69 3.01 2.00
CA GLN A 22 6.90 4.15 1.14
C GLN A 22 8.36 4.62 1.27
N THR A 23 9.02 4.79 0.13
CA THR A 23 10.38 5.30 0.06
C THR A 23 10.38 6.58 -0.76
N ARG A 24 10.98 7.67 -0.27
CA ARG A 24 11.07 8.91 -1.04
C ARG A 24 11.87 8.65 -2.31
N LYS A 25 11.46 9.21 -3.46
CA LYS A 25 12.19 9.03 -4.73
C LYS A 25 13.67 9.48 -4.63
N SER A 26 13.97 10.43 -3.74
CA SER A 26 15.32 10.92 -3.46
C SER A 26 16.20 9.98 -2.61
N SER A 27 15.65 8.88 -2.08
CA SER A 27 16.38 7.93 -1.20
C SER A 27 17.31 7.01 -1.98
N PHE A 28 17.09 6.86 -3.29
CA PHE A 28 17.97 6.09 -4.15
C PHE A 28 19.11 6.99 -4.61
N VAL A 29 20.29 6.73 -4.05
CA VAL A 29 21.49 7.53 -4.25
C VAL A 29 22.01 7.35 -5.67
N THR A 30 21.77 8.33 -6.54
CA THR A 30 22.36 8.47 -7.90
C THR A 30 21.90 7.38 -8.90
N PRO A 31 21.85 7.66 -10.22
CA PRO A 31 21.77 6.60 -11.23
C PRO A 31 22.96 5.65 -11.07
N THR A 32 22.75 4.55 -10.35
CA THR A 32 23.72 3.48 -10.20
C THR A 32 23.94 2.84 -11.57
N ARG A 33 25.20 2.56 -11.95
CA ARG A 33 25.54 1.77 -13.16
C ARG A 33 24.89 0.37 -13.20
N TYR A 34 24.28 -0.06 -12.09
CA TYR A 34 23.61 -1.34 -11.95
C TYR A 34 22.11 -1.22 -12.28
N ASN A 35 21.70 -1.82 -13.39
CA ASN A 35 20.31 -1.84 -13.87
C ASN A 35 19.32 -2.39 -12.82
N SER A 36 19.73 -3.34 -11.98
CA SER A 36 18.88 -3.92 -10.94
C SER A 36 18.49 -2.90 -9.86
N LEU A 37 19.42 -2.04 -9.44
CA LEU A 37 19.15 -0.99 -8.46
C LEU A 37 18.31 0.15 -9.06
N ALA A 38 18.51 0.46 -10.35
CA ALA A 38 17.66 1.40 -11.07
C ALA A 38 16.21 0.90 -11.22
N LEU A 39 16.01 -0.40 -11.51
CA LEU A 39 14.70 -1.03 -11.54
C LEU A 39 14.00 -0.98 -10.18
N LEU A 40 14.73 -1.33 -9.11
CA LEU A 40 14.20 -1.26 -7.74
C LEU A 40 13.82 0.18 -7.33
N SER A 41 14.59 1.18 -7.76
CA SER A 41 14.25 2.59 -7.57
C SER A 41 12.97 2.99 -8.32
N GLY A 42 12.72 2.42 -9.49
CA GLY A 42 11.48 2.63 -10.24
C GLY A 42 10.28 2.12 -9.45
N PHE A 43 10.32 0.85 -9.03
CA PHE A 43 9.23 0.24 -8.25
C PHE A 43 8.97 0.92 -6.91
N ALA A 44 10.01 1.40 -6.22
CA ALA A 44 9.84 2.09 -4.95
C ALA A 44 9.10 3.43 -5.07
N GLY A 45 9.07 4.03 -6.26
CA GLY A 45 8.35 5.26 -6.55
C GLY A 45 6.91 5.07 -7.07
N GLU A 46 6.48 3.82 -7.27
CA GLU A 46 5.16 3.46 -7.81
C GLU A 46 4.11 3.23 -6.71
N VAL A 47 4.51 3.01 -5.45
CA VAL A 47 3.53 2.79 -4.37
C VAL A 47 3.07 4.14 -3.81
N SER A 48 1.91 4.59 -4.28
CA SER A 48 1.21 5.80 -3.81
C SER A 48 0.07 5.46 -2.86
N VAL A 49 -0.15 6.30 -1.84
CA VAL A 49 -1.30 6.21 -0.91
C VAL A 49 -2.61 6.33 -1.67
N ASP A 50 -2.70 7.28 -2.60
CA ASP A 50 -3.92 7.56 -3.36
C ASP A 50 -4.27 6.39 -4.28
N GLU A 51 -3.27 5.78 -4.92
CA GLU A 51 -3.45 4.61 -5.78
C GLU A 51 -3.88 3.38 -4.96
N MET A 52 -3.30 3.20 -3.76
CA MET A 52 -3.72 2.15 -2.84
C MET A 52 -5.16 2.35 -2.37
N ALA A 53 -5.55 3.57 -1.97
CA ALA A 53 -6.92 3.87 -1.57
C ALA A 53 -7.91 3.62 -2.72
N ALA A 54 -7.58 4.06 -3.94
CA ALA A 54 -8.39 3.82 -5.13
C ALA A 54 -8.52 2.32 -5.45
N LEU A 55 -7.42 1.57 -5.36
CA LEU A 55 -7.42 0.12 -5.56
C LEU A 55 -8.29 -0.60 -4.53
N LEU A 56 -8.21 -0.20 -3.26
CA LEU A 56 -9.02 -0.79 -2.19
C LEU A 56 -10.51 -0.47 -2.39
N GLY A 57 -10.86 0.78 -2.66
CA GLY A 57 -12.23 1.22 -2.93
C GLY A 57 -12.84 0.50 -4.15
N ALA A 58 -12.08 0.36 -5.24
CA ALA A 58 -12.51 -0.37 -6.43
C ALA A 58 -12.81 -1.87 -6.15
N ASN A 59 -12.32 -2.40 -5.04
CA ASN A 59 -12.57 -3.77 -4.58
C ASN A 59 -13.58 -3.85 -3.43
N GLY A 60 -14.32 -2.78 -3.12
CA GLY A 60 -15.35 -2.77 -2.06
C GLY A 60 -14.77 -2.76 -0.65
N LEU A 61 -13.57 -2.21 -0.48
CA LEU A 61 -12.96 -1.95 0.82
C LEU A 61 -13.03 -0.48 1.17
N CYS A 62 -13.40 -0.20 2.41
CA CYS A 62 -13.29 1.12 3.01
C CYS A 62 -12.00 1.19 3.82
N LEU A 63 -11.20 2.25 3.62
CA LEU A 63 -10.08 2.57 4.48
C LEU A 63 -10.62 3.22 5.77
N CYS A 64 -10.50 2.51 6.88
CA CYS A 64 -10.99 2.98 8.18
C CYS A 64 -9.95 3.83 8.92
N GLU A 65 -8.69 3.38 8.88
CA GLU A 65 -7.59 3.99 9.61
C GLU A 65 -6.29 3.81 8.84
N MET A 66 -5.40 4.78 8.94
CA MET A 66 -4.06 4.73 8.37
C MET A 66 -3.05 5.21 9.38
N ASP A 67 -2.08 4.36 9.70
CA ASP A 67 -0.97 4.68 10.58
C ASP A 67 0.32 4.90 9.79
N GLU A 68 1.11 5.86 10.25
CA GLU A 68 2.44 6.16 9.71
C GLU A 68 3.52 5.80 10.73
N VAL A 69 4.45 4.93 10.35
CA VAL A 69 5.66 4.64 11.12
C VAL A 69 6.88 5.11 10.34
N ARG A 70 7.42 6.27 10.71
CA ARG A 70 8.65 6.82 10.12
C ARG A 70 9.86 6.06 10.61
N LEU A 71 10.63 5.48 9.69
CA LEU A 71 11.92 4.84 10.00
C LEU A 71 13.07 5.85 9.95
N ASN A 72 13.03 6.75 8.97
CA ASN A 72 13.98 7.85 8.79
C ASN A 72 13.40 8.87 7.79
N ASP A 73 14.18 9.90 7.45
CA ASP A 73 13.77 11.00 6.55
C ASP A 73 13.34 10.56 5.14
N SER A 74 13.64 9.31 4.78
CA SER A 74 13.52 8.77 3.43
C SER A 74 12.62 7.52 3.35
N LYS A 75 12.32 6.88 4.48
CA LYS A 75 11.56 5.62 4.55
C LYS A 75 10.49 5.70 5.62
N THR A 76 9.29 5.29 5.23
CA THR A 76 8.10 5.27 6.07
C THR A 76 7.33 3.98 5.81
N PHE A 77 6.84 3.32 6.86
CA PHE A 77 5.81 2.31 6.71
C PHE A 77 4.44 2.94 6.87
N LEU A 78 3.51 2.54 6.01
CA LEU A 78 2.10 2.88 6.10
C LEU A 78 1.31 1.62 6.35
N THR A 79 0.47 1.66 7.39
CA THR A 79 -0.45 0.58 7.74
C THR A 79 -1.85 1.02 7.39
N PHE A 80 -2.53 0.28 6.52
CA PHE A 80 -3.91 0.52 6.13
C PHE A 80 -4.82 -0.49 6.82
N HIS A 81 -5.75 0.01 7.62
CA HIS A 81 -6.81 -0.79 8.22
C HIS A 81 -8.06 -0.66 7.37
N CYS A 82 -8.48 -1.77 6.76
CA CYS A 82 -9.58 -1.79 5.82
C CYS A 82 -10.68 -2.74 6.29
N SER A 83 -11.93 -2.35 6.08
CA SER A 83 -13.09 -3.23 6.25
C SER A 83 -13.83 -3.36 4.93
N LYS A 84 -14.61 -4.43 4.77
CA LYS A 84 -15.58 -4.50 3.67
C LYS A 84 -16.55 -3.33 3.78
N GLU A 85 -16.89 -2.72 2.66
CA GLU A 85 -18.02 -1.79 2.62
C GLU A 85 -19.29 -2.55 2.99
N LYS A 86 -20.01 -2.03 3.99
CA LYS A 86 -21.34 -2.56 4.30
C LYS A 86 -22.24 -2.17 3.14
N ALA A 87 -22.68 -3.16 2.37
CA ALA A 87 -23.78 -2.97 1.44
C ALA A 87 -24.94 -2.38 2.24
N HIS A 88 -25.31 -1.13 1.96
CA HIS A 88 -26.54 -0.55 2.50
C HIS A 88 -27.68 -1.43 2.00
N GLN A 89 -28.29 -2.19 2.91
CA GLN A 89 -29.57 -2.85 2.71
C GLN A 89 -30.69 -1.84 2.94
#